data_AF-A0A6B3N2R5-F1
#
_entry.id   AF-A0A6B3N2R5-F1
#
_cell.length_a   1.000
_cell.length_b   1.000
_cell.length_c   1.000
_cell.angle_alpha   90.00
_cell.angle_beta   90.00
_cell.angle_gamma   90.00
#
_symmetry.space_group_name_H-M   'P 1'
#
loop_
_entity.id
_entity.type
_entity.pdbx_description
1 polymer ?
#
loop_
_entity_poly.entity_id
_entity_poly.type
_entity_poly.pdbx_seq_one_letter_code
_entity_poly.pdbx_strand_id
1 'polypeptide(L)'
;LDRIDNKLKSRERNQPEYLFVDRGEYLNQLKCHVVYTIPLILAFSNDQENLRNRFGCEHLLLPMVRVQEQDGSPSDAGIALLRQMVLARAFPNVEPEQRLSLITKVFDTPQTLDRLCLVSGGHVRNLLVLLRNCLKKDELPLSRNLVERVISQRRNELSRAITPDEWQLLRHVAEHKTVRGEEEYQILLKSLFVFEYCNGHGCWYDINPVLADAKELNGS
;
A
#
# COMPACT_ATOMS: atom_id res chain seq x y z
N LEU A 1 1.88 -1.33 16.07
CA LEU A 1 0.95 -2.47 16.16
C LEU A 1 1.42 -3.73 15.41
N ASP A 2 2.67 -3.75 14.89
CA ASP A 2 3.41 -4.95 14.39
C ASP A 2 3.77 -6.00 15.47
N ARG A 3 3.04 -6.09 16.58
CA ARG A 3 3.42 -6.92 17.74
C ARG A 3 2.43 -8.04 18.09
N ILE A 4 1.33 -8.17 17.34
CA ILE A 4 0.38 -9.27 17.50
C ILE A 4 0.69 -10.28 16.40
N ASP A 5 1.33 -11.37 16.79
CA ASP A 5 1.70 -12.46 15.89
C ASP A 5 0.43 -13.23 15.49
N ASN A 6 0.32 -13.74 14.27
CA ASN A 6 -0.86 -14.51 13.84
C ASN A 6 -0.83 -15.96 14.39
N LYS A 7 -0.15 -16.19 15.51
CA LYS A 7 -0.05 -17.49 16.15
C LYS A 7 -1.41 -17.95 16.65
N LEU A 8 -1.70 -19.22 16.44
CA LEU A 8 -2.83 -19.91 17.06
C LEU A 8 -2.69 -19.86 18.58
N LYS A 9 -3.68 -19.29 19.26
CA LYS A 9 -3.73 -19.26 20.74
C LYS A 9 -4.71 -20.28 21.32
N SER A 10 -5.74 -20.65 20.56
CA SER A 10 -6.66 -21.75 20.84
C SER A 10 -6.72 -22.67 19.62
N ARG A 11 -7.37 -23.85 19.73
CA ARG A 11 -7.53 -24.80 18.61
C ARG A 11 -8.26 -24.21 17.39
N GLU A 12 -8.91 -23.05 17.52
CA GLU A 12 -9.83 -22.52 16.51
C GLU A 12 -9.61 -21.05 16.13
N ARG A 13 -8.79 -20.27 16.87
CA ARG A 13 -8.62 -18.83 16.60
C ARG A 13 -7.18 -18.33 16.65
N ASN A 14 -6.85 -17.45 15.70
CA ASN A 14 -5.58 -16.74 15.68
C ASN A 14 -5.57 -15.62 16.75
N GLN A 15 -4.38 -15.14 17.12
CA GLN A 15 -4.25 -14.15 18.19
C GLN A 15 -4.99 -12.82 17.91
N PRO A 16 -5.00 -12.27 16.67
CA PRO A 16 -5.86 -11.14 16.33
C PRO A 16 -7.34 -11.37 16.64
N GLU A 17 -7.91 -12.49 16.21
CA GLU A 17 -9.32 -12.83 16.46
C GLU A 17 -9.60 -12.91 17.95
N TYR A 18 -8.75 -13.63 18.68
CA TYR A 18 -8.88 -13.72 20.13
C TYR A 18 -8.85 -12.35 20.83
N LEU A 19 -7.96 -11.44 20.42
CA LEU A 19 -7.85 -10.15 21.09
C LEU A 19 -9.00 -9.21 20.77
N PHE A 20 -9.35 -9.08 19.49
CA PHE A 20 -10.28 -8.06 19.02
C PHE A 20 -11.72 -8.56 18.99
N VAL A 21 -11.96 -9.85 18.70
CA VAL A 21 -13.29 -10.44 18.65
C VAL A 21 -13.66 -10.94 20.04
N ASP A 22 -12.95 -11.95 20.57
CA ASP A 22 -13.29 -12.57 21.85
C ASP A 22 -13.12 -11.60 23.01
N ARG A 23 -11.96 -10.95 23.09
CA ARG A 23 -11.59 -10.05 24.20
C ARG A 23 -11.89 -8.58 23.94
N GLY A 24 -12.60 -8.26 22.85
CA GLY A 24 -12.90 -6.88 22.46
C GLY A 24 -13.66 -6.04 23.51
N GLU A 25 -14.40 -6.66 24.45
CA GLU A 25 -15.06 -5.91 25.54
C GLU A 25 -14.07 -5.17 26.43
N TYR A 26 -12.92 -5.81 26.70
CA TYR A 26 -11.91 -5.18 27.54
C TYR A 26 -11.27 -3.99 26.83
N LEU A 27 -11.20 -4.04 25.50
CA LEU A 27 -10.76 -2.91 24.68
C LEU A 27 -11.80 -1.77 24.76
N ASN A 28 -13.10 -2.09 24.72
CA ASN A 28 -14.17 -1.08 24.79
C ASN A 28 -14.47 -0.52 26.18
N GLN A 29 -13.81 -1.03 27.23
CA GLN A 29 -13.95 -0.51 28.60
C GLN A 29 -13.06 0.70 28.89
N LEU A 30 -12.18 1.11 27.96
CA LEU A 30 -11.34 2.29 28.12
C LEU A 30 -12.19 3.56 28.15
N LYS A 31 -12.10 4.33 29.24
CA LYS A 31 -12.85 5.58 29.44
C LYS A 31 -12.20 6.79 28.74
N CYS A 32 -11.87 6.66 27.46
CA CYS A 32 -11.30 7.72 26.64
C CYS A 32 -11.58 7.50 25.14
N HIS A 33 -11.28 8.51 24.31
CA HIS A 33 -11.32 8.34 22.86
C HIS A 33 -10.11 7.53 22.39
N VAL A 34 -10.37 6.42 21.71
CA VAL A 34 -9.32 5.51 21.23
C VAL A 34 -9.54 5.22 19.75
N VAL A 35 -8.44 5.28 18.99
CA VAL A 35 -8.41 4.80 17.60
C VAL A 35 -7.67 3.47 17.58
N TYR A 36 -8.40 2.39 17.28
CA TYR A 36 -7.81 1.07 17.08
C TYR A 36 -7.46 0.85 15.62
N THR A 37 -6.20 0.51 15.34
CA THR A 37 -5.83 -0.09 14.07
C THR A 37 -5.78 -1.60 14.24
N ILE A 38 -6.61 -2.32 13.51
CA ILE A 38 -6.69 -3.78 13.56
C ILE A 38 -5.75 -4.41 12.53
N PRO A 39 -5.24 -5.63 12.76
CA PRO A 39 -4.57 -6.42 11.74
C PRO A 39 -5.47 -6.65 10.53
N LEU A 40 -4.90 -6.58 9.33
CA LEU A 40 -5.64 -6.69 8.07
C LEU A 40 -6.46 -8.00 7.96
N ILE A 41 -5.97 -9.08 8.55
CA ILE A 41 -6.67 -10.38 8.60
C ILE A 41 -8.09 -10.28 9.15
N LEU A 42 -8.33 -9.39 10.12
CA LEU A 42 -9.65 -9.20 10.73
C LEU A 42 -10.64 -8.44 9.85
N ALA A 43 -10.14 -7.66 8.89
CA ALA A 43 -11.01 -6.97 7.93
C ALA A 43 -11.61 -7.95 6.92
N PHE A 44 -10.95 -9.09 6.70
CA PHE A 44 -11.31 -10.10 5.69
C PHE A 44 -11.68 -11.46 6.29
N SER A 45 -11.73 -11.60 7.61
CA SER A 45 -12.15 -12.84 8.27
C SER A 45 -13.66 -12.92 8.36
N ASN A 46 -14.18 -14.14 8.54
CA ASN A 46 -15.61 -14.39 8.75
C ASN A 46 -16.14 -13.79 10.07
N ASP A 47 -15.27 -13.27 10.93
CA ASP A 47 -15.63 -12.60 12.19
C ASP A 47 -15.90 -11.09 12.04
N GLN A 48 -15.90 -10.54 10.81
CA GLN A 48 -16.13 -9.12 10.55
C GLN A 48 -17.41 -8.59 11.22
N GLU A 49 -18.50 -9.36 11.18
CA GLU A 49 -19.78 -9.00 11.81
C GLU A 49 -19.66 -8.95 13.34
N ASN A 50 -18.97 -9.93 13.94
CA ASN A 50 -18.72 -9.96 15.38
C ASN A 50 -17.86 -8.78 15.81
N LEU A 51 -16.85 -8.44 15.02
CA LEU A 51 -15.99 -7.28 15.24
C LEU A 51 -16.80 -5.97 15.20
N ARG A 52 -17.66 -5.80 14.18
CA ARG A 52 -18.54 -4.63 14.06
C ARG A 52 -19.45 -4.51 15.28
N ASN A 53 -20.12 -5.60 15.67
CA ASN A 53 -21.01 -5.59 16.83
C ASN A 53 -20.28 -5.30 18.14
N ARG A 54 -19.03 -5.76 18.26
CA ARG A 54 -18.21 -5.53 19.44
C ARG A 54 -17.87 -4.05 19.61
N PHE A 55 -17.40 -3.40 18.55
CA PHE A 55 -16.94 -2.00 18.56
C PHE A 55 -18.03 -0.98 18.22
N GLY A 56 -19.22 -1.43 17.78
CA GLY A 56 -20.36 -0.59 17.47
C GLY A 56 -20.17 0.31 16.24
N CYS A 57 -19.17 0.03 15.42
CA CYS A 57 -18.84 0.81 14.23
C CYS A 57 -18.28 -0.08 13.12
N GLU A 58 -18.42 0.38 11.87
CA GLU A 58 -17.71 -0.23 10.75
C GLU A 58 -16.22 0.12 10.84
N HIS A 59 -15.37 -0.84 10.50
CA HIS A 59 -13.95 -0.57 10.40
C HIS A 59 -13.70 0.30 9.17
N LEU A 60 -12.82 1.30 9.32
CA LEU A 60 -12.41 2.15 8.21
C LEU A 60 -11.18 1.54 7.55
N LEU A 61 -11.33 1.13 6.29
CA LEU A 61 -10.21 0.70 5.45
C LEU A 61 -9.66 1.93 4.72
N LEU A 62 -8.34 2.13 4.81
CA LEU A 62 -7.66 3.23 4.12
C LEU A 62 -7.07 2.69 2.82
N PRO A 63 -7.74 2.87 1.67
CA PRO A 63 -7.23 2.42 0.39
C PRO A 63 -5.98 3.22 -0.02
N MET A 64 -5.27 2.70 -1.01
CA MET A 64 -4.16 3.45 -1.60
C MET A 64 -4.64 4.72 -2.29
N VAL A 65 -3.75 5.72 -2.35
CA VAL A 65 -3.98 6.89 -3.18
C VAL A 65 -4.02 6.42 -4.64
N ARG A 66 -5.14 6.62 -5.32
CA ARG A 66 -5.28 6.23 -6.72
C ARG A 66 -4.28 6.99 -7.58
N VAL A 67 -3.34 6.29 -8.19
CA VAL A 67 -2.41 6.85 -9.20
C VAL A 67 -2.87 6.55 -10.61
N GLN A 68 -3.73 5.53 -10.73
CA GLN A 68 -4.47 5.13 -11.92
C GLN A 68 -5.88 4.73 -11.47
N GLU A 69 -6.86 4.86 -12.37
CA GLU A 69 -8.20 4.32 -12.20
C GLU A 69 -8.23 2.83 -12.58
N GLN A 70 -9.34 2.15 -12.32
CA GLN A 70 -9.47 0.71 -12.54
C GLN A 70 -9.26 0.29 -14.01
N ASP A 71 -9.57 1.17 -14.96
CA ASP A 71 -9.35 0.97 -16.40
C ASP A 71 -7.89 1.24 -16.84
N GLY A 72 -7.02 1.60 -15.90
CA GLY A 72 -5.61 1.94 -16.14
C GLY A 72 -5.37 3.40 -16.55
N SER A 73 -6.43 4.22 -16.70
CA SER A 73 -6.26 5.64 -16.98
C SER A 73 -5.56 6.37 -15.82
N PRO A 74 -4.73 7.39 -16.07
CA PRO A 74 -4.03 8.12 -15.01
C PRO A 74 -5.00 8.85 -14.07
N SER A 75 -4.70 8.87 -12.78
CA SER A 75 -5.42 9.66 -11.79
C SER A 75 -4.61 10.90 -11.39
N ASP A 76 -4.81 12.01 -12.11
CA ASP A 76 -4.07 13.27 -11.91
C ASP A 76 -4.20 13.82 -10.49
N ALA A 77 -5.39 13.66 -9.88
CA ALA A 77 -5.66 14.11 -8.53
C ALA A 77 -4.78 13.39 -7.50
N GLY A 78 -4.65 12.07 -7.61
CA GLY A 78 -3.79 11.31 -6.69
C GLY A 78 -2.30 11.58 -6.92
N ILE A 79 -1.86 11.71 -8.18
CA ILE A 79 -0.49 12.13 -8.49
C ILE A 79 -0.20 13.52 -7.88
N ALA A 80 -1.11 14.49 -8.00
CA ALA A 80 -0.97 15.80 -7.40
C ALA A 80 -0.82 15.74 -5.86
N LEU A 81 -1.63 14.91 -5.18
CA LEU A 81 -1.54 14.70 -3.73
C LEU A 81 -0.21 14.07 -3.32
N LEU A 82 0.28 13.06 -4.06
CA LEU A 82 1.56 12.43 -3.77
C LEU A 82 2.75 13.36 -4.01
N ARG A 83 2.70 14.19 -5.07
CA ARG A 83 3.68 15.26 -5.29
C ARG A 83 3.71 16.22 -4.11
N GLN A 84 2.54 16.69 -3.67
CA GLN A 84 2.43 17.58 -2.51
C GLN A 84 3.01 16.93 -1.25
N MET A 85 2.72 15.67 -0.99
CA MET A 85 3.27 14.95 0.15
C MET A 85 4.80 14.89 0.12
N VAL A 86 5.41 14.59 -1.04
CA VAL A 86 6.88 14.56 -1.18
C VAL A 86 7.47 15.95 -0.96
N LEU A 87 6.88 16.97 -1.57
CA LEU A 87 7.40 18.34 -1.51
C LEU A 87 7.17 18.99 -0.15
N ALA A 88 6.10 18.67 0.56
CA ALA A 88 5.85 19.14 1.92
C ALA A 88 6.95 18.65 2.90
N ARG A 89 7.58 17.51 2.62
CA ARG A 89 8.73 17.02 3.41
C ARG A 89 10.03 17.75 3.05
N ALA A 90 10.22 18.10 1.78
CA ALA A 90 11.40 18.84 1.34
C ALA A 90 11.34 20.34 1.70
N PHE A 91 10.14 20.91 1.69
CA PHE A 91 9.86 22.34 1.87
C PHE A 91 8.68 22.54 2.85
N PRO A 92 8.86 22.20 4.14
CA PRO A 92 7.77 22.24 5.12
C PRO A 92 7.22 23.65 5.38
N ASN A 93 8.04 24.67 5.18
CA ASN A 93 7.69 26.08 5.43
C ASN A 93 7.23 26.82 4.17
N VAL A 94 7.05 26.11 3.05
CA VAL A 94 6.56 26.69 1.79
C VAL A 94 5.09 26.31 1.64
N GLU A 95 4.26 27.27 1.20
CA GLU A 95 2.83 27.05 0.99
C GLU A 95 2.55 26.02 -0.12
N PRO A 96 1.47 25.21 -0.01
CA PRO A 96 1.17 24.14 -0.96
C PRO A 96 1.18 24.58 -2.43
N GLU A 97 0.66 25.76 -2.75
CA GLU A 97 0.56 26.28 -4.12
C GLU A 97 1.94 26.57 -4.73
N GLN A 98 2.92 26.93 -3.90
CA GLN A 98 4.27 27.30 -4.34
C GLN A 98 5.18 26.08 -4.47
N ARG A 99 4.93 24.99 -3.73
CA ARG A 99 5.77 23.79 -3.71
C ARG A 99 6.01 23.18 -5.09
N LEU A 100 5.00 23.15 -5.96
CA LEU A 100 5.11 22.52 -7.28
C LEU A 100 6.17 23.19 -8.16
N SER A 101 6.39 24.50 -8.00
CA SER A 101 7.46 25.22 -8.71
C SER A 101 8.87 24.81 -8.28
N LEU A 102 8.99 24.15 -7.11
CA LEU A 102 10.26 23.71 -6.53
C LEU A 102 10.59 22.25 -6.85
N ILE A 103 9.80 21.56 -7.67
CA ILE A 103 10.08 20.15 -8.02
C ILE A 103 11.50 20.00 -8.58
N THR A 104 11.95 20.93 -9.41
CA THR A 104 13.29 20.89 -10.04
C THR A 104 14.45 21.09 -9.06
N LYS A 105 14.16 21.46 -7.80
CA LYS A 105 15.16 21.48 -6.71
C LYS A 105 15.41 20.10 -6.11
N VAL A 106 14.48 19.16 -6.30
CA VAL A 106 14.54 17.80 -5.73
C VAL A 106 14.67 16.73 -6.81
N PHE A 107 14.10 16.95 -8.00
CA PHE A 107 14.13 16.03 -9.13
C PHE A 107 14.60 16.76 -10.39
N ASP A 108 15.23 16.06 -11.33
CA ASP A 108 15.68 16.67 -12.58
C ASP A 108 14.50 17.24 -13.41
N THR A 109 13.35 16.56 -13.36
CA THR A 109 12.13 16.89 -14.08
C THR A 109 10.90 16.51 -13.24
N PRO A 110 9.73 17.15 -13.45
CA PRO A 110 8.47 16.72 -12.85
C PRO A 110 8.12 15.25 -13.12
N GLN A 111 8.43 14.77 -14.32
CA GLN A 111 8.15 13.40 -14.75
C GLN A 111 8.95 12.35 -13.95
N THR A 112 10.10 12.71 -13.40
CA THR A 112 10.87 11.82 -12.52
C THR A 112 10.17 11.61 -11.17
N LEU A 113 9.57 12.67 -10.60
CA LEU A 113 8.72 12.54 -9.42
C LEU A 113 7.46 11.72 -9.73
N ASP A 114 6.83 11.96 -10.88
CA ASP A 114 5.64 11.21 -11.30
C ASP A 114 5.93 9.72 -11.42
N ARG A 115 7.09 9.37 -11.97
CA ARG A 115 7.51 7.98 -12.06
C ARG A 115 7.56 7.31 -10.69
N LEU A 116 8.09 7.97 -9.67
CA LEU A 116 8.07 7.45 -8.30
C LEU A 116 6.65 7.34 -7.74
N CYS A 117 5.79 8.32 -8.00
CA CYS A 117 4.40 8.30 -7.56
C CYS A 117 3.66 7.11 -8.18
N LEU A 118 3.72 6.96 -9.49
CA LEU A 118 3.11 5.87 -10.25
C LEU A 118 3.61 4.50 -9.79
N VAL A 119 4.93 4.31 -9.73
CA VAL A 119 5.50 3.00 -9.39
C VAL A 119 5.22 2.60 -7.94
N SER A 120 4.96 3.58 -7.06
CA SER A 120 4.59 3.29 -5.67
C SER A 120 3.19 2.70 -5.52
N GLY A 121 2.35 2.77 -6.56
CA GLY A 121 0.92 2.41 -6.49
C GLY A 121 0.14 3.29 -5.51
N GLY A 122 0.64 4.49 -5.22
CA GLY A 122 0.10 5.37 -4.18
C GLY A 122 0.20 4.84 -2.76
N HIS A 123 0.95 3.75 -2.54
CA HIS A 123 1.30 3.29 -1.20
C HIS A 123 2.37 4.21 -0.59
N VAL A 124 1.93 5.14 0.26
CA VAL A 124 2.74 6.21 0.86
C VAL A 124 4.07 5.71 1.44
N ARG A 125 4.04 4.60 2.20
CA ARG A 125 5.27 4.04 2.79
C ARG A 125 6.24 3.55 1.71
N ASN A 126 5.76 2.94 0.63
CA ASN A 126 6.62 2.48 -0.46
C ASN A 126 7.24 3.65 -1.20
N LEU A 127 6.47 4.70 -1.47
CA LEU A 127 6.98 5.94 -2.05
C LEU A 127 8.12 6.53 -1.22
N LEU A 128 7.95 6.64 0.10
CA LEU A 128 8.99 7.16 1.00
C LEU A 128 10.22 6.24 1.08
N VAL A 129 10.04 4.92 1.02
CA VAL A 129 11.14 3.95 0.98
C VAL A 129 11.94 4.11 -0.32
N LEU A 130 11.28 4.20 -1.48
CA LEU A 130 11.93 4.42 -2.77
C LEU A 130 12.68 5.75 -2.79
N LEU A 131 12.05 6.82 -2.31
CA LEU A 131 12.69 8.15 -2.20
C LEU A 131 13.92 8.10 -1.29
N ARG A 132 13.82 7.50 -0.11
CA ARG A 132 14.95 7.32 0.81
C ARG A 132 16.10 6.54 0.15
N ASN A 133 15.78 5.52 -0.64
CA ASN A 133 16.79 4.74 -1.36
C ASN A 133 17.49 5.53 -2.46
N CYS A 134 16.81 6.48 -3.10
CA CYS A 134 17.43 7.42 -4.03
C CYS A 134 18.40 8.36 -3.30
N LEU A 135 17.94 8.99 -2.20
CA LEU A 135 18.73 9.93 -1.39
C LEU A 135 19.98 9.32 -0.75
N LYS A 136 20.02 7.99 -0.57
CA LYS A 136 21.21 7.27 -0.09
C LYS A 136 22.30 7.08 -1.16
N LYS A 137 21.93 7.19 -2.43
CA LYS A 137 22.80 6.83 -3.57
C LYS A 137 23.34 8.05 -4.30
N ASP A 138 22.68 9.19 -4.22
CA ASP A 138 23.06 10.41 -4.93
C ASP A 138 22.48 11.67 -4.25
N GLU A 139 22.98 12.82 -4.66
CA GLU A 139 22.50 14.13 -4.21
C GLU A 139 21.34 14.65 -5.07
N LEU A 140 20.74 15.75 -4.62
CA LEU A 140 19.67 16.43 -5.35
C LEU A 140 20.25 17.32 -6.46
N PRO A 141 19.55 17.49 -7.60
CA PRO A 141 18.27 16.87 -7.94
C PRO A 141 18.40 15.40 -8.38
N LEU A 142 17.47 14.56 -7.95
CA LEU A 142 17.43 13.14 -8.30
C LEU A 142 17.15 12.95 -9.79
N SER A 143 18.05 12.24 -10.47
CA SER A 143 17.92 11.97 -11.90
C SER A 143 16.96 10.82 -12.21
N ARG A 144 16.36 10.84 -13.42
CA ARG A 144 15.53 9.73 -13.91
C ARG A 144 16.27 8.39 -13.89
N ASN A 145 17.54 8.38 -14.30
CA ASN A 145 18.37 7.18 -14.33
C ASN A 145 18.60 6.60 -12.93
N LEU A 146 18.79 7.44 -11.92
CA LEU A 146 18.89 6.99 -10.53
C LEU A 146 17.58 6.35 -10.06
N VAL A 147 16.45 7.00 -10.32
CA VAL A 147 15.12 6.51 -9.96
C VAL A 147 14.85 5.14 -10.58
N GLU A 148 15.09 4.95 -11.88
CA GLU A 148 14.89 3.65 -12.55
C GLU A 148 15.81 2.56 -11.98
N ARG A 149 17.05 2.88 -11.60
CA ARG A 149 17.95 1.93 -10.93
C ARG A 149 17.38 1.48 -9.58
N VAL A 150 16.84 2.40 -8.77
CA VAL A 150 16.23 2.09 -7.47
C VAL A 150 14.96 1.25 -7.65
N ILE A 151 14.12 1.59 -8.63
CA ILE A 151 12.92 0.82 -8.97
C ILE A 151 13.30 -0.61 -9.37
N SER A 152 14.27 -0.75 -10.28
CA SER A 152 14.73 -2.06 -10.75
C SER A 152 15.31 -2.90 -9.61
N GLN A 153 16.08 -2.30 -8.71
CA GLN A 153 16.57 -2.98 -7.51
C GLN A 153 15.40 -3.48 -6.64
N ARG A 154 14.41 -2.62 -6.37
CA ARG A 154 13.25 -2.98 -5.55
C ARG A 154 12.42 -4.10 -6.19
N ARG A 155 12.22 -4.05 -7.51
CA ARG A 155 11.56 -5.12 -8.27
C ARG A 155 12.30 -6.44 -8.09
N ASN A 156 13.62 -6.47 -8.29
CA ASN A 156 14.42 -7.69 -8.16
C ASN A 156 14.42 -8.25 -6.72
N GLU A 157 14.29 -7.39 -5.70
CA GLU A 157 14.14 -7.82 -4.30
C GLU A 157 12.77 -8.47 -4.06
N LEU A 158 11.69 -7.84 -4.55
CA LEU A 158 10.33 -8.37 -4.41
C LEU A 158 10.15 -9.66 -5.21
N SER A 159 10.55 -9.68 -6.50
CA SER A 159 10.41 -10.84 -7.38
C SER A 159 11.05 -12.10 -6.83
N ARG A 160 12.15 -11.99 -6.08
CA ARG A 160 12.83 -13.13 -5.45
C ARG A 160 12.05 -13.77 -4.30
N ALA A 161 11.15 -13.03 -3.68
CA ALA A 161 10.32 -13.52 -2.59
C ALA A 161 9.01 -14.16 -3.08
N ILE A 162 8.67 -14.00 -4.37
CA ILE A 162 7.41 -14.47 -4.95
C ILE A 162 7.61 -15.88 -5.51
N THR A 163 6.79 -16.80 -5.04
CA THR A 163 6.74 -18.20 -5.49
C THR A 163 6.01 -18.34 -6.84
N PRO A 164 6.19 -19.47 -7.55
CA PRO A 164 5.50 -19.69 -8.83
C PRO A 164 3.97 -19.63 -8.75
N ASP A 165 3.38 -20.11 -7.66
CA ASP A 165 1.92 -20.10 -7.46
C ASP A 165 1.42 -18.68 -7.14
N GLU A 166 2.17 -17.91 -6.36
CA GLU A 166 1.87 -16.49 -6.13
C GLU A 166 1.95 -15.68 -7.42
N TRP A 167 2.87 -15.98 -8.34
CA TRP A 167 2.89 -15.35 -9.66
C TRP A 167 1.64 -15.67 -10.50
N GLN A 168 1.03 -16.84 -10.33
CA GLN A 168 -0.26 -17.15 -10.96
C GLN A 168 -1.38 -16.31 -10.36
N LEU A 169 -1.41 -16.16 -9.04
CA LEU A 169 -2.36 -15.29 -8.35
C LEU A 169 -2.21 -13.83 -8.78
N LEU A 170 -0.98 -13.32 -8.91
CA LEU A 170 -0.75 -11.95 -9.38
C LEU A 170 -1.25 -11.71 -10.81
N ARG A 171 -1.13 -12.70 -11.71
CA ARG A 171 -1.73 -12.63 -13.04
C ARG A 171 -3.25 -12.57 -12.98
N HIS A 172 -3.86 -13.41 -12.14
CA HIS A 172 -5.31 -13.37 -11.91
C HIS A 172 -5.77 -12.01 -11.39
N VAL A 173 -5.05 -11.43 -10.42
CA VAL A 173 -5.37 -10.09 -9.90
C VAL A 173 -5.21 -9.01 -10.98
N ALA A 174 -4.14 -9.06 -11.77
CA ALA A 174 -3.92 -8.08 -12.83
C ALA A 174 -5.04 -8.07 -13.88
N GLU A 175 -5.60 -9.25 -14.20
CA GLU A 175 -6.67 -9.43 -15.18
C GLU A 175 -8.06 -9.11 -14.61
N HIS A 176 -8.39 -9.66 -13.43
CA HIS A 176 -9.75 -9.60 -12.89
C HIS A 176 -9.97 -8.49 -11.86
N LYS A 177 -8.89 -7.86 -11.38
CA LYS A 177 -8.90 -6.80 -10.36
C LYS A 177 -9.58 -7.22 -9.04
N THR A 178 -9.56 -8.51 -8.72
CA THR A 178 -10.16 -9.09 -7.51
C THR A 178 -9.18 -9.99 -6.77
N VAL A 179 -9.25 -10.01 -5.45
CA VAL A 179 -8.62 -11.00 -4.57
C VAL A 179 -9.73 -11.74 -3.81
N ARG A 180 -9.62 -13.05 -3.58
CA ARG A 180 -10.70 -13.83 -2.94
C ARG A 180 -10.18 -14.69 -1.80
N GLY A 181 -10.89 -14.66 -0.67
CA GLY A 181 -10.60 -15.53 0.47
C GLY A 181 -9.41 -15.09 1.31
N GLU A 182 -9.48 -15.38 2.60
CA GLU A 182 -8.54 -14.89 3.62
C GLU A 182 -7.08 -15.24 3.31
N GLU A 183 -6.81 -16.43 2.77
CA GLU A 183 -5.46 -16.91 2.46
C GLU A 183 -4.78 -16.09 1.35
N GLU A 184 -5.45 -15.86 0.22
CA GLU A 184 -4.92 -15.00 -0.85
C GLU A 184 -4.70 -13.57 -0.34
N TYR A 185 -5.62 -13.04 0.46
CA TYR A 185 -5.47 -11.73 1.08
C TYR A 185 -4.25 -11.64 1.99
N GLN A 186 -4.05 -12.65 2.84
CA GLN A 186 -2.89 -12.73 3.73
C GLN A 186 -1.58 -12.84 2.97
N ILE A 187 -1.56 -13.54 1.84
CA ILE A 187 -0.35 -13.72 1.05
C ILE A 187 -0.03 -12.44 0.26
N LEU A 188 -1.00 -11.91 -0.49
CA LEU A 188 -0.76 -10.88 -1.50
C LEU A 188 -0.68 -9.46 -0.92
N LEU A 189 -1.60 -9.09 -0.02
CA LEU A 189 -1.65 -7.72 0.53
C LEU A 189 -0.61 -7.53 1.62
N LYS A 190 -0.40 -8.52 2.50
CA LYS A 190 0.60 -8.44 3.58
C LYS A 190 2.01 -8.31 3.03
N SER A 191 2.30 -9.01 1.94
CA SER A 191 3.61 -8.96 1.26
C SER A 191 3.77 -7.72 0.38
N LEU A 192 2.73 -6.87 0.28
CA LEU A 192 2.68 -5.68 -0.57
C LEU A 192 2.89 -6.02 -2.06
N PHE A 193 2.46 -7.20 -2.49
CA PHE A 193 2.45 -7.59 -3.91
C PHE A 193 1.21 -7.10 -4.62
N VAL A 194 0.13 -6.87 -3.89
CA VAL A 194 -1.15 -6.31 -4.36
C VAL A 194 -1.56 -5.16 -3.45
N PHE A 195 -2.22 -4.16 -4.04
CA PHE A 195 -2.82 -3.04 -3.36
C PHE A 195 -4.32 -2.97 -3.62
N GLU A 196 -5.02 -2.42 -2.65
CA GLU A 196 -6.44 -2.11 -2.73
C GLU A 196 -6.65 -0.62 -2.99
N TYR A 197 -7.54 -0.34 -3.94
CA TYR A 197 -7.96 0.99 -4.32
C TYR A 197 -9.48 1.08 -4.22
N CYS A 198 -10.00 2.24 -3.86
CA CYS A 198 -11.44 2.47 -3.83
C CYS A 198 -11.80 3.82 -4.43
N ASN A 199 -13.00 3.89 -4.99
CA ASN A 199 -13.67 5.11 -5.42
C ASN A 199 -15.15 5.09 -4.99
N GLY A 200 -15.95 6.04 -5.45
CA GLY A 200 -17.38 6.11 -5.11
C GLY A 200 -18.23 4.94 -5.62
N HIS A 201 -17.69 4.08 -6.48
CA HIS A 201 -18.40 2.94 -7.09
C HIS A 201 -17.98 1.58 -6.51
N GLY A 202 -16.92 1.53 -5.71
CA GLY A 202 -16.44 0.31 -5.09
C GLY A 202 -14.94 0.27 -4.94
N CYS A 203 -14.44 -0.90 -4.55
CA CYS A 203 -13.02 -1.19 -4.39
C CYS A 203 -12.56 -2.23 -5.41
N TRP A 204 -11.30 -2.14 -5.81
CA TRP A 204 -10.64 -3.10 -6.68
C TRP A 204 -9.20 -3.31 -6.22
N TYR A 205 -8.60 -4.39 -6.70
CA TYR A 205 -7.23 -4.75 -6.39
C TYR A 205 -6.37 -4.66 -7.63
N ASP A 206 -5.13 -4.23 -7.46
CA ASP A 206 -4.15 -4.28 -8.53
C ASP A 206 -2.78 -4.67 -8.01
N ILE A 207 -1.96 -5.23 -8.88
CA ILE A 207 -0.59 -5.59 -8.54
C ILE A 207 0.20 -4.34 -8.15
N ASN A 208 1.18 -4.50 -7.27
CA ASN A 208 2.14 -3.46 -6.94
C ASN A 208 2.85 -3.03 -8.24
N PRO A 209 2.75 -1.77 -8.68
CA PRO A 209 3.28 -1.36 -9.99
C PRO A 209 4.79 -1.53 -10.15
N VAL A 210 5.56 -1.65 -9.06
CA VAL A 210 6.98 -2.05 -9.11
C VAL A 210 7.17 -3.40 -9.82
N LEU A 211 6.20 -4.29 -9.70
CA LEU A 211 6.22 -5.62 -10.29
C LEU A 211 5.70 -5.65 -11.73
N ALA A 212 5.04 -4.61 -12.24
CA ALA A 212 4.39 -4.63 -13.57
C ALA A 212 5.37 -5.02 -14.70
N ASP A 213 6.62 -4.55 -14.62
CA ASP A 213 7.67 -4.85 -15.59
C ASP A 213 8.48 -6.13 -15.22
N ALA A 214 7.98 -6.98 -14.33
CA ALA A 214 8.59 -8.28 -14.01
C ALA A 214 8.42 -9.25 -15.19
N LYS A 215 9.43 -10.09 -15.43
CA LYS A 215 9.43 -11.01 -16.57
C LYS A 215 8.36 -12.10 -16.41
N GLU A 216 8.12 -12.48 -15.15
CA GLU A 216 7.21 -13.53 -14.72
C GLU A 216 5.74 -13.20 -14.99
N LEU A 217 5.39 -11.90 -15.06
CA LEU A 217 4.04 -11.46 -15.42
C LEU A 217 3.81 -11.39 -16.93
N ASN A 218 4.86 -11.09 -17.69
CA ASN A 218 4.76 -10.75 -19.11
C ASN A 218 4.91 -11.97 -20.05
N GLY A 219 4.87 -13.20 -19.51
CA GLY A 219 4.83 -14.46 -20.27
C GLY A 219 5.85 -14.51 -21.41
N SER A 220 7.09 -14.92 -21.12
CA SER A 220 8.02 -15.37 -22.17
C SER A 220 7.65 -16.77 -22.64
#